data_AF-A0A849D9G7-F1
#
_entry.id   AF-A0A849D9G7-F1
#
_cell.length_a   1.000
_cell.length_b   1.000
_cell.length_c   1.000
_cell.angle_alpha   90.00
_cell.angle_beta   90.00
_cell.angle_gamma   90.00
#
_symmetry.space_group_name_H-M   'P 1'
#
loop_
_entity.id
_entity.type
_entity.pdbx_description
1 polymer ?
#
loop_
_entity_poly.entity_id
_entity_poly.type
_entity_poly.pdbx_seq_one_letter_code
_entity_poly.pdbx_strand_id
1 'polypeptide(L)' 'MRELLERHYGYLFEEALLDEIEAVGQCKKVKQGEILMDIGQNITAMPLLFSGAIKIMREDDDGDELILYFIEKGDTCA' A
#
# COMPACT_ATOMS: atom_id res chain seq x y z
N MET A 1 15.71 2.83 -5.25
CA MET A 1 14.24 2.83 -5.12
C MET A 1 13.60 2.95 -6.48
N ARG A 2 14.16 3.80 -7.36
CA ARG A 2 13.80 3.97 -8.76
C ARG A 2 13.40 2.70 -9.50
N GLU A 3 14.28 1.72 -9.57
CA GLU A 3 14.04 0.48 -10.32
C GLU A 3 12.78 -0.28 -9.85
N LEU A 4 12.45 -0.22 -8.55
CA LEU A 4 11.23 -0.83 -8.02
C LEU A 4 9.98 -0.04 -8.43
N LEU A 5 10.06 1.29 -8.39
CA LEU A 5 8.97 2.17 -8.83
C LEU A 5 8.69 2.00 -10.32
N GLU A 6 9.71 2.04 -11.17
CA GLU A 6 9.55 1.86 -12.62
C GLU A 6 8.99 0.48 -12.96
N ARG A 7 9.54 -0.58 -12.36
CA ARG A 7 9.09 -1.95 -12.62
C ARG A 7 7.63 -2.20 -12.21
N HIS A 8 7.13 -1.51 -11.20
CA HIS A 8 5.80 -1.76 -10.63
C HIS A 8 4.75 -0.73 -11.01
N TYR A 9 5.17 0.51 -11.26
CA TYR A 9 4.28 1.66 -11.45
C TYR A 9 4.65 2.50 -12.69
N GLY A 10 5.74 2.18 -13.40
CA GLY A 10 6.15 2.92 -14.60
C GLY A 10 5.18 2.84 -15.77
N TYR A 11 4.26 1.86 -15.77
CA TYR A 11 3.17 1.80 -16.75
C TYR A 11 1.94 2.64 -16.35
N LEU A 12 1.85 3.04 -15.08
CA LEU A 12 0.69 3.72 -14.50
C LEU A 12 0.95 5.22 -14.28
N PHE A 13 2.14 5.56 -13.81
CA PHE A 13 2.53 6.94 -13.48
C PHE A 13 3.52 7.50 -14.49
N GLU A 14 3.47 8.81 -14.68
CA GLU A 14 4.44 9.55 -15.47
C GLU A 14 5.79 9.67 -14.76
N GLU A 15 6.86 9.87 -15.53
CA GLU A 15 8.23 9.92 -15.03
C GLU A 15 8.42 10.99 -13.93
N ALA A 16 7.83 12.17 -14.11
CA ALA A 16 7.92 13.26 -13.13
C ALA A 16 7.31 12.88 -11.77
N LEU A 17 6.18 12.16 -11.75
CA LEU A 17 5.57 11.70 -10.50
C LEU A 17 6.42 10.60 -9.83
N LEU A 18 7.05 9.72 -10.62
CA LEU A 18 7.98 8.73 -10.07
C LEU A 18 9.21 9.39 -9.44
N ASP A 19 9.72 10.46 -10.04
CA ASP A 19 10.81 11.28 -9.49
C ASP A 19 10.39 11.88 -8.13
N GLU A 20 9.18 12.45 -8.04
CA GLU A 20 8.65 13.01 -6.79
C GLU A 20 8.49 11.95 -5.71
N ILE A 21 7.90 10.79 -6.04
CA ILE A 21 7.75 9.67 -5.10
C ILE A 21 9.12 9.19 -4.61
N GLU A 22 10.13 9.11 -5.48
CA GLU A 22 11.48 8.74 -5.07
C GLU A 22 12.13 9.79 -4.16
N ALA A 23 11.85 11.07 -4.39
CA ALA A 23 12.42 12.18 -3.62
C ALA A 23 11.86 12.27 -2.20
N VAL A 24 10.56 12.03 -2.00
CA VAL A 24 9.90 12.17 -0.68
C VAL A 24 9.51 10.85 -0.03
N GLY A 25 9.48 9.76 -0.79
CA GLY A 25 9.04 8.45 -0.35
C GLY A 25 10.05 7.75 0.56
N GLN A 26 9.56 6.80 1.35
CA GLN A 26 10.38 5.99 2.23
C GLN A 26 10.16 4.51 1.96
N CYS A 27 11.25 3.76 1.75
CA CYS A 27 11.18 2.31 1.57
C CYS A 27 11.15 1.64 2.94
N LYS A 28 10.01 1.07 3.32
CA LYS A 28 9.86 0.32 4.58
C LYS A 28 9.69 -1.17 4.29
N LYS A 29 10.35 -2.02 5.10
CA LYS A 29 10.03 -3.44 5.21
C LYS A 29 9.20 -3.64 6.46
N VAL A 30 8.11 -4.38 6.33
CA VAL A 30 7.07 -4.53 7.35
C VAL A 30 6.94 -6.02 7.65
N LYS A 31 6.80 -6.37 8.92
CA LYS A 31 6.65 -7.79 9.32
C LYS A 31 5.23 -8.26 9.11
N GLN A 32 5.06 -9.56 8.92
CA GLN A 32 3.72 -10.16 8.89
C GLN A 32 2.97 -9.84 10.20
N GLY A 33 1.72 -9.40 10.07
CA GLY A 33 0.87 -9.02 11.21
C GLY A 33 1.14 -7.63 11.78
N GLU A 34 2.11 -6.86 11.25
CA GLU A 34 2.31 -5.47 11.66
C GLU A 34 1.18 -4.59 11.11
N ILE A 35 0.56 -3.80 11.99
CA ILE A 35 -0.49 -2.85 11.62
C ILE A 35 0.16 -1.64 10.94
N LEU A 36 -0.23 -1.40 9.68
CA LEU A 36 0.28 -0.27 8.89
C LEU A 36 -0.45 1.03 9.21
N MET A 37 -1.76 0.95 9.37
CA MET A 37 -2.67 2.05 9.69
C MET A 37 -3.79 1.50 10.55
N ASP A 38 -4.29 2.33 11.46
CA ASP A 38 -5.36 1.97 12.38
C ASP A 38 -6.51 3.00 12.33
N ILE A 39 -7.69 2.60 12.78
CA ILE A 39 -8.87 3.46 12.80
C ILE A 39 -8.61 4.65 13.72
N GLY A 40 -8.99 5.85 13.25
CA GLY A 40 -8.78 7.10 13.98
C GLY A 40 -7.36 7.67 13.85
N GLN A 41 -6.43 6.99 13.18
CA GLN A 41 -5.13 7.57 12.86
C GLN A 41 -5.23 8.54 11.67
N ASN A 42 -4.48 9.64 11.75
CA ASN A 42 -4.34 10.54 10.61
C ASN A 42 -3.52 9.87 9.52
N ILE A 43 -4.10 9.76 8.32
CA ILE A 43 -3.41 9.25 7.14
C ILE A 43 -2.51 10.35 6.58
N THR A 44 -1.20 10.25 6.80
CA THR A 44 -0.20 11.21 6.32
C THR A 44 0.57 10.72 5.09
N ALA A 45 0.43 9.44 4.74
CA ALA A 45 1.10 8.83 3.60
C ALA A 45 0.28 7.66 3.03
N MET A 46 0.40 7.44 1.73
CA MET A 46 -0.20 6.30 1.03
C MET A 46 0.87 5.24 0.75
N PRO A 47 0.70 3.98 1.17
CA PRO A 47 1.67 2.92 0.92
C PRO A 47 1.61 2.48 -0.54
N LEU A 48 2.78 2.28 -1.13
CA LEU A 48 2.95 1.62 -2.43
C LEU A 48 3.58 0.24 -2.19
N LEU A 49 2.91 -0.81 -2.66
CA LEU A 49 3.29 -2.19 -2.37
C LEU A 49 4.16 -2.77 -3.49
N PHE A 50 5.44 -3.01 -3.19
CA PHE A 50 6.35 -3.70 -4.12
C PHE A 50 6.30 -5.23 -3.99
N SER A 51 5.98 -5.79 -2.83
CA SER A 51 5.93 -7.25 -2.64
C SER A 51 5.15 -7.62 -1.40
N GLY A 52 4.42 -8.73 -1.45
CA GLY A 52 3.58 -9.21 -0.36
C GLY A 52 2.11 -8.90 -0.61
N ALA A 53 1.33 -8.84 0.48
CA ALA A 53 -0.08 -8.53 0.47
C ALA A 53 -0.43 -7.66 1.69
N ILE A 54 -1.35 -6.72 1.52
CA ILE A 54 -1.91 -5.93 2.63
C ILE A 54 -3.37 -6.36 2.81
N LYS A 55 -3.71 -6.84 4.01
CA LYS A 55 -5.09 -7.16 4.38
C LYS A 55 -5.78 -5.87 4.83
N ILE A 56 -6.87 -5.49 4.18
CA ILE A 56 -7.72 -4.37 4.61
C ILE A 56 -8.89 -4.92 5.40
N MET A 57 -9.04 -4.43 6.62
CA MET A 57 -10.13 -4.79 7.53
C MET A 57 -10.89 -3.54 7.93
N ARG A 58 -12.17 -3.71 8.24
CA ARG A 58 -13.03 -2.68 8.79
C ARG A 58 -13.70 -3.23 10.04
N GLU A 59 -13.79 -2.40 11.06
CA GLU A 59 -14.63 -2.67 12.23
C GLU A 59 -16.07 -2.27 11.91
N ASP A 60 -17.03 -3.14 12.21
CA ASP A 60 -18.44 -2.81 12.16
C ASP A 60 -18.91 -2.06 13.42
N ASP A 61 -20.18 -1.71 13.48
CA ASP A 61 -20.73 -0.91 14.58
C ASP A 61 -20.80 -1.69 15.92
N ASP A 62 -20.66 -3.02 15.88
CA ASP A 62 -20.68 -3.91 17.04
C ASP A 62 -19.25 -4.28 17.53
N GLY A 63 -18.22 -3.83 16.82
CA GLY A 63 -16.81 -4.06 17.15
C GLY A 63 -16.21 -5.32 16.52
N ASP A 64 -16.92 -5.96 15.59
CA ASP A 64 -16.43 -7.15 14.88
C ASP A 64 -15.58 -6.76 13.66
N GLU A 65 -14.47 -7.47 13.46
CA GLU A 65 -13.56 -7.24 12.33
C GLU A 65 -14.06 -7.92 11.04
N LEU A 66 -14.40 -7.11 10.04
CA LEU A 66 -14.76 -7.56 8.69
C LEU A 66 -13.59 -7.41 7.71
N ILE A 67 -13.24 -8.49 7.01
CA ILE A 67 -12.25 -8.46 5.92
C ILE A 67 -12.91 -7.86 4.67
N LEU A 68 -12.34 -6.77 4.13
CA LEU A 68 -12.85 -6.16 2.91
C LEU A 68 -12.21 -6.77 1.66
N TYR A 69 -10.90 -6.63 1.53
CA TYR A 69 -10.12 -7.16 0.41
C TYR A 69 -8.63 -7.17 0.75
N PHE A 70 -7.85 -7.87 -0.08
CA PHE A 70 -6.39 -7.85 -0.03
C PHE A 70 -5.87 -6.94 -1.15
N ILE A 71 -4.86 -6.14 -0.86
CA ILE A 71 -4.07 -5.47 -1.90
C ILE A 71 -2.89 -6.39 -2.18
N GLU A 72 -2.93 -7.08 -3.31
CA GLU A 72 -1.85 -7.96 -3.75
C GLU A 72 -1.15 -7.42 -5.00
N LYS A 73 0.02 -7.98 -5.31
CA LYS A 73 0.74 -7.65 -6.53
C LYS A 73 0.13 -8.40 -7.72
N GLY A 74 -0.58 -7.67 -8.58
CA GLY A 74 -1.02 -8.17 -9.89
C GLY A 74 -2.43 -8.75 -9.91
N ASP A 75 -3.35 -8.22 -9.11
CA ASP A 75 -4.77 -8.56 -9.22
C ASP A 75 -5.28 -8.27 -10.65
N THR A 76 -5.38 -9.34 -11.44
CA THR A 76 -6.27 -9.40 -12.59
C THR A 76 -7.44 -10.31 -12.23
N CYS A 77 -8.50 -9.63 -11.79
CA CYS A 77 -9.91 -9.96 -11.84
C CYS A 77 -10.48 -11.19 -11.11
N ALA A 78 -11.47 -10.84 -10.27
CA ALA A 78 -12.72 -11.51 -9.92
C ALA A 78 -12.69 -12.61 -8.85
#